data_AF-A0A679FUK2-F1
#
_entry.id   AF-A0A679FUK2-F1
#
_cell.length_a   1.000
_cell.length_b   1.000
_cell.length_c   1.000
_cell.angle_alpha   90.00
_cell.angle_beta   90.00
_cell.angle_gamma   90.00
#
_symmetry.space_group_name_H-M   'P 1'
#
loop_
_entity.id
_entity.type
_entity.pdbx_description
1 polymer ?
#
loop_
_entity_poly.entity_id
_entity_poly.type
_entity_poly.pdbx_seq_one_letter_code
_entity_poly.pdbx_strand_id
1 'polypeptide(L)' 'MEKEIIRFLIEHPEVIEKLQNGTVSLIGLSELEVKAVVRVFSESTEPLGYWK' A
#
# COMPACT_ATOMS: atom_id res chain seq x y z
N MET A 1 -14.13 -4.42 -4.57
CA MET A 1 -12.81 -5.07 -4.63
C MET A 1 -11.68 -4.13 -4.23
N GLU A 2 -11.40 -3.05 -4.97
CA GLU A 2 -10.22 -2.19 -4.68
C GLU A 2 -10.25 -1.53 -3.29
N LYS A 3 -11.43 -1.07 -2.83
CA LYS A 3 -11.58 -0.45 -1.50
C LYS A 3 -11.33 -1.41 -0.33
N GLU A 4 -11.57 -2.70 -0.51
CA GLU A 4 -11.39 -3.70 0.55
C GLU A 4 -9.91 -4.07 0.73
N ILE A 5 -9.15 -4.14 -0.37
CA ILE A 5 -7.70 -4.35 -0.32
C ILE A 5 -6.99 -3.20 0.39
N ILE A 6 -7.34 -1.95 0.07
CA ILE A 6 -6.73 -0.78 0.71
C ILE A 6 -7.02 -0.81 2.21
N ARG A 7 -8.26 -1.10 2.60
CA ARG A 7 -8.65 -1.19 4.01
C ARG A 7 -7.93 -2.33 4.73
N PHE A 8 -7.84 -3.50 4.11
CA PHE A 8 -7.09 -4.64 4.65
C PHE A 8 -5.62 -4.26 4.90
N LEU A 9 -4.97 -3.58 3.95
CA LEU A 9 -3.57 -3.16 4.08
C LEU A 9 -3.36 -2.09 5.16
N ILE A 10 -4.36 -1.23 5.41
CA ILE A 10 -4.33 -0.27 6.53
C ILE A 10 -4.48 -1.00 7.87
N GLU A 11 -5.36 -2.00 7.95
CA GLU A 11 -5.59 -2.79 9.17
C GLU A 11 -4.44 -3.78 9.45
N HIS A 12 -3.66 -4.15 8.43
CA HIS A 12 -2.55 -5.11 8.50
C HIS A 12 -1.23 -4.54 7.91
N PRO A 13 -0.59 -3.56 8.58
CA PRO A 13 0.66 -2.96 8.08
C PRO A 13 1.82 -3.97 7.95
N GLU A 14 1.82 -5.06 8.72
CA GLU A 14 2.81 -6.14 8.63
C GLU A 14 2.81 -6.84 7.26
N VAL A 15 1.70 -6.75 6.52
CA VAL A 15 1.60 -7.31 5.16
C VAL A 15 2.40 -6.45 4.18
N ILE A 16 2.50 -5.14 4.39
CA ILE A 16 3.32 -4.24 3.57
C ILE A 16 4.80 -4.58 3.68
N GLU A 17 5.31 -4.83 4.89
CA GLU A 17 6.70 -5.28 5.08
C GLU A 17 6.97 -6.61 4.36
N LYS A 18 6.04 -7.57 4.46
CA LYS A 18 6.17 -8.86 3.76
C LYS A 18 6.11 -8.71 2.24
N LEU A 19 5.34 -7.75 1.73
CA LEU A 19 5.26 -7.38 0.32
C LEU A 19 6.60 -6.81 -0.17
N GLN A 20 7.20 -5.90 0.60
CA GLN A 20 8.51 -5.33 0.30
C GLN A 20 9.63 -6.39 0.33
N ASN A 21 9.53 -7.35 1.25
CA ASN A 21 10.47 -8.47 1.37
C ASN A 21 10.23 -9.59 0.35
N GLY A 22 9.20 -9.46 -0.51
CA GLY A 22 8.86 -10.46 -1.53
C GLY A 22 8.32 -11.78 -0.98
N THR A 23 7.90 -11.81 0.29
CA THR A 23 7.40 -13.03 0.96
C THR A 23 5.92 -13.27 0.71
N VAL A 24 5.19 -12.23 0.30
CA VAL A 24 3.77 -12.31 -0.09
C VAL A 24 3.54 -11.46 -1.34
N SER A 25 2.45 -11.74 -2.06
CA SER A 25 2.05 -11.00 -3.26
C SER A 25 0.54 -10.73 -3.22
N LEU A 26 0.12 -9.61 -3.82
CA LEU A 26 -1.31 -9.24 -3.91
C LEU A 26 -1.90 -9.89 -5.16
N ILE A 27 -2.81 -10.83 -4.95
CA ILE A 27 -3.51 -11.53 -6.04
C ILE A 27 -4.53 -10.57 -6.67
N GLY A 28 -4.55 -10.53 -8.00
CA GLY A 28 -5.49 -9.69 -8.76
C GLY A 28 -4.99 -8.27 -9.04
N LEU A 29 -3.73 -7.96 -8.70
CA LEU A 29 -3.06 -6.73 -9.09
C LEU A 29 -1.90 -7.03 -10.06
N SER A 30 -1.70 -6.15 -11.02
CA SER A 30 -0.51 -6.14 -11.87
C SER A 30 0.73 -5.70 -11.07
N GLU A 31 1.92 -6.00 -11.57
CA GLU A 31 3.18 -5.55 -10.94
C GLU A 31 3.25 -4.03 -10.77
N LEU A 32 2.64 -3.27 -11.69
CA LEU A 32 2.60 -1.81 -11.61
C LEU A 32 1.72 -1.33 -10.45
N GLU A 33 0.55 -1.96 -10.26
CA GLU A 33 -0.35 -1.64 -9.16
C GLU A 33 0.28 -2.02 -7.81
N VAL A 34 0.95 -3.17 -7.74
CA VAL A 34 1.70 -3.59 -6.53
C VAL A 34 2.78 -2.56 -6.19
N LYS A 35 3.55 -2.09 -7.17
CA LYS A 35 4.55 -1.03 -6.96
C LYS A 35 3.93 0.28 -6.48
N ALA A 36 2.78 0.67 -7.03
CA ALA A 36 2.07 1.88 -6.62
C ALA A 36 1.60 1.78 -5.16
N VAL A 37 1.05 0.63 -4.76
CA VAL A 37 0.66 0.37 -3.37
C VAL A 37 1.87 0.47 -2.44
N VAL A 38 2.95 -0.27 -2.72
CA VAL A 38 4.16 -0.22 -1.87
C VAL A 38 4.69 1.20 -1.75
N ARG A 39 4.72 1.97 -2.84
CA ARG A 39 5.18 3.35 -2.84
C ARG A 39 4.33 4.25 -1.93
N VAL A 40 3.00 4.18 -2.03
CA VAL A 40 2.08 4.98 -1.21
C VAL A 40 2.26 4.72 0.28
N PHE A 41 2.50 3.46 0.66
CA PHE A 41 2.71 3.10 2.07
C PHE A 41 4.16 3.32 2.56
N SER A 42 5.12 3.55 1.66
CA SER A 42 6.52 3.81 2.01
C SER A 42 6.86 5.30 2.07
N GLU A 43 6.18 6.13 1.28
CA GLU A 43 6.37 7.58 1.32
C GLU A 43 5.65 8.13 2.55
N SER A 44 6.38 8.87 3.40
CA SER A 44 5.78 9.65 4.47
C SER A 44 4.81 10.65 3.83
N THR A 45 3.51 10.49 4.07
CA THR A 45 2.52 11.47 3.63
C THR A 45 2.71 12.73 4.44
N GLU A 46 3.60 13.62 3.99
CA GLU A 46 3.59 14.99 4.47
C GLU A 46 2.18 15.53 4.24
N PRO A 47 1.51 16.08 5.27
CA PRO A 47 0.21 16.69 5.08
C PRO A 47 0.37 17.75 3.99
N LEU A 48 -0.29 17.56 2.86
CA LEU A 48 -0.39 18.61 1.86
C LEU A 48 -1.04 19.80 2.58
N GLY A 49 -0.25 20.84 2.85
CA GLY A 49 -0.61 21.99 3.69
C GLY A 49 -1.67 22.91 3.06
N TYR A 50 -2.71 22.34 2.47
CA TYR A 50 -3.83 23.04 1.83
C TYR A 50 -4.95 23.42 2.80
N TRP A 51 -4.63 23.62 4.08
CA TRP A 51 -5.53 24.26 5.03
C TRP A 51 -4.77 25.37 5.76
N LYS A 52 -4.89 26.59 5.22
CA LYS A 52 -4.64 27.84 5.93
C LYS A 52 -5.69 28.85 5.52
#